data_AF-A0A947MWC1-F1
#
_entry.id   AF-A0A947MWC1-F1
#
_cell.length_a   1.000
_cell.length_b   1.000
_cell.length_c   1.000
_cell.angle_alpha   90.00
_cell.angle_beta   90.00
_cell.angle_gamma   90.00
#
_symmetry.space_group_name_H-M   'P 1'
#
loop_
_entity.id
_entity.type
_entity.pdbx_description
1 polymer ?
#
loop_
_entity_poly.entity_id
_entity_poly.type
_entity_poly.pdbx_seq_one_letter_code
_entity_poly.pdbx_strand_id
1 'polypeptide(L)'
;GTDTDAGAHSSELQPLAERTGHACAFEAAPRAQPWRPALHDGTGLRLRPRPTAAGPQTALVVGPQGRLSATGADDIHTDAMGRIRVRFHWQSASPAGAEALDSCWLRVQQRLAGAAMGHQFIPRIGQEVLVGFLGNDIDRPVVIASLYNGQGESGIAPTPAGLTPDGADAGGAPGAAGAAGAAEVSAALTQSSDHTPTSQMNLIGEGPGGHSPAWHGAAPGAATEGNPGQANAAALSGLKSQEFGGSGHNQLVLDDTPQQLRARLHTTQAQTWLEMGHLLHQADNHRGSLRGQGLELRTDAWGGLRAARGLLLSTCSLRPAGGSGLGTSPEPAGDNAAGIALARQMQQLTQAFHQAASTHQTVGLASGVQASRDLALSLRGSVGTRSLNDAVQDAQARNTATSPTASTSSTASSVGDTTVPHLAAPHIALVGQAGVGLSAGQDVHLSSQGATTVASGQDSHWAVGGQARIQTGQAIGVLAGAMQPGGADASGQSAAGKGLTLIAAQGPIDLQAQNGPAQVAAQQTLELKTAQGVVNIAAAKRVVLATSGG
;
A
#
# COMPACT_ATOMS: atom_id res chain seq x y z
N GLY A 1 -47.64 -50.72 -15.49
CA GLY A 1 -48.98 -51.19 -15.92
C GLY A 1 -49.77 -49.94 -16.17
N THR A 2 -50.22 -49.75 -17.40
CA THR A 2 -50.96 -48.59 -17.88
C THR A 2 -52.33 -48.52 -17.23
N ASP A 3 -52.62 -47.36 -16.63
CA ASP A 3 -53.89 -47.02 -15.98
C ASP A 3 -54.92 -46.65 -17.05
N THR A 4 -55.39 -47.65 -17.77
CA THR A 4 -56.44 -47.53 -18.81
C THR A 4 -57.85 -47.90 -18.31
N ASP A 5 -58.00 -48.24 -17.02
CA ASP A 5 -59.25 -48.84 -16.52
C ASP A 5 -60.29 -47.85 -15.98
N ALA A 6 -59.91 -46.61 -15.60
CA ALA A 6 -60.90 -45.65 -15.09
C ALA A 6 -61.97 -45.27 -16.12
N GLY A 7 -61.61 -45.22 -17.41
CA GLY A 7 -62.58 -44.99 -18.49
C GLY A 7 -63.38 -46.23 -18.88
N ALA A 8 -62.81 -47.43 -18.68
CA ALA A 8 -63.42 -48.71 -19.05
C ALA A 8 -64.58 -49.10 -18.13
N HIS A 9 -64.54 -48.73 -16.84
CA HIS A 9 -65.62 -49.03 -15.91
C HIS A 9 -66.88 -48.18 -16.10
N SER A 10 -66.76 -46.95 -16.64
CA SER A 10 -67.93 -46.07 -16.80
C SER A 10 -68.87 -46.48 -17.94
N SER A 11 -68.34 -47.10 -19.01
CA SER A 11 -69.11 -47.50 -20.18
C SER A 11 -70.04 -48.70 -19.92
N GLU A 12 -69.71 -49.55 -18.94
CA GLU A 12 -70.57 -50.67 -18.52
C GLU A 12 -71.58 -50.29 -17.42
N LEU A 13 -71.26 -49.29 -16.59
CA LEU A 13 -72.12 -48.84 -15.48
C LEU A 13 -73.29 -47.97 -15.94
N GLN A 14 -73.10 -47.19 -17.00
CA GLN A 14 -74.12 -46.29 -17.54
C GLN A 14 -75.38 -47.02 -18.05
N PRO A 15 -75.30 -48.06 -18.90
CA PRO A 15 -76.47 -48.83 -19.32
C PRO A 15 -77.08 -49.69 -18.19
N LEU A 16 -76.34 -49.98 -17.11
CA LEU A 16 -76.87 -50.66 -15.93
C LEU A 16 -77.69 -49.69 -15.08
N ALA A 17 -77.17 -48.49 -14.80
CA ALA A 17 -77.87 -47.44 -14.06
C ALA A 17 -79.17 -46.99 -14.76
N GLU A 18 -79.17 -46.87 -16.09
CA GLU A 18 -80.35 -46.54 -16.89
C GLU A 18 -81.46 -47.61 -16.78
N ARG A 19 -81.09 -48.87 -16.55
CA ARG A 19 -82.02 -50.00 -16.40
C ARG A 19 -82.53 -50.19 -14.97
N THR A 20 -81.70 -49.97 -13.97
CA THR A 20 -82.00 -50.33 -12.57
C THR A 20 -82.21 -49.13 -11.65
N GLY A 21 -82.01 -47.90 -12.15
CA GLY A 21 -82.13 -46.65 -11.38
C GLY A 21 -80.93 -46.38 -10.44
N HIS A 22 -79.99 -47.33 -10.35
CA HIS A 22 -78.78 -47.19 -9.54
C HIS A 22 -77.70 -48.16 -10.04
N ALA A 23 -76.47 -47.65 -10.14
CA ALA A 23 -75.27 -48.46 -10.25
C ALA A 23 -74.20 -47.89 -9.31
N CYS A 24 -73.40 -48.77 -8.70
CA CYS A 24 -72.24 -48.38 -7.91
C CYS A 24 -71.01 -49.12 -8.39
N ALA A 25 -69.87 -48.46 -8.33
CA ALA A 25 -68.56 -49.10 -8.40
C ALA A 25 -67.73 -48.64 -7.21
N PHE A 26 -66.84 -49.52 -6.76
CA PHE A 26 -65.84 -49.20 -5.76
C PHE A 26 -64.53 -49.87 -6.15
N GLU A 27 -63.43 -49.23 -5.79
CA GLU A 27 -62.09 -49.80 -5.95
C GLU A 27 -61.60 -50.30 -4.59
N ALA A 28 -60.91 -51.44 -4.59
CA ALA A 28 -60.29 -52.01 -3.41
C ALA A 28 -58.84 -52.41 -3.75
N ALA A 29 -57.92 -52.18 -2.80
CA ALA A 29 -56.52 -52.58 -2.93
C ALA A 29 -56.20 -53.78 -2.00
N PRO A 30 -55.24 -54.65 -2.36
CA PRO A 30 -54.83 -55.76 -1.51
C PRO A 30 -54.34 -55.28 -0.14
N ARG A 31 -54.85 -55.88 0.95
CA ARG A 31 -54.48 -55.50 2.34
C ARG A 31 -52.97 -55.55 2.62
N ALA A 32 -52.27 -56.50 1.98
CA ALA A 32 -50.82 -56.67 2.16
C ALA A 32 -50.00 -55.61 1.41
N GLN A 33 -50.62 -54.84 0.50
CA GLN A 33 -49.97 -53.78 -0.25
C GLN A 33 -50.18 -52.43 0.45
N PRO A 34 -49.11 -51.75 0.90
CA PRO A 34 -49.25 -50.43 1.49
C PRO A 34 -49.82 -49.46 0.47
N TRP A 35 -50.99 -48.88 0.77
CA TRP A 35 -51.57 -47.84 -0.07
C TRP A 35 -50.73 -46.55 0.00
N ARG A 36 -50.57 -45.90 -1.14
CA ARG A 36 -50.02 -44.55 -1.31
C ARG A 36 -50.97 -43.79 -2.24
N PRO A 37 -51.15 -42.47 -2.07
CA PRO A 37 -51.98 -41.69 -2.99
C PRO A 37 -51.49 -41.86 -4.43
N ALA A 38 -52.29 -42.54 -5.26
CA ALA A 38 -52.11 -42.59 -6.70
C ALA A 38 -52.68 -41.31 -7.32
N LEU A 39 -52.03 -40.80 -8.35
CA LEU A 39 -52.27 -39.47 -8.91
C LEU A 39 -53.00 -39.61 -10.24
N HIS A 40 -54.07 -38.84 -10.41
CA HIS A 40 -55.16 -39.05 -11.40
C HIS A 40 -54.73 -38.91 -12.87
N ASP A 41 -53.51 -38.43 -13.13
CA ASP A 41 -53.02 -38.09 -14.47
C ASP A 41 -51.95 -39.05 -15.01
N GLY A 42 -51.56 -40.07 -14.23
CA GLY A 42 -50.53 -41.04 -14.64
C GLY A 42 -49.13 -40.46 -14.85
N THR A 43 -48.92 -39.15 -14.58
CA THR A 43 -47.65 -38.44 -14.83
C THR A 43 -46.66 -38.55 -13.67
N GLY A 44 -47.14 -38.97 -12.49
CA GLY A 44 -46.35 -39.03 -11.26
C GLY A 44 -46.25 -37.70 -10.50
N LEU A 45 -47.00 -36.66 -10.89
CA LEU A 45 -47.02 -35.34 -10.24
C LEU A 45 -48.14 -35.22 -9.18
N ARG A 46 -47.80 -34.72 -7.98
CA ARG A 46 -48.74 -34.64 -6.85
C ARG A 46 -49.96 -33.75 -7.18
N LEU A 47 -51.17 -34.18 -6.79
CA LEU A 47 -52.45 -33.45 -6.90
C LEU A 47 -52.34 -32.03 -6.33
N ARG A 48 -51.49 -31.86 -5.31
CA ARG A 48 -50.99 -30.58 -4.86
C ARG A 48 -49.52 -30.50 -5.27
N PRO A 49 -49.14 -29.70 -6.28
CA PRO A 49 -47.74 -29.53 -6.63
C PRO A 49 -46.97 -29.04 -5.38
N ARG A 50 -45.71 -29.45 -5.26
CA ARG A 50 -44.85 -28.90 -4.19
C ARG A 50 -44.84 -27.37 -4.30
N PRO A 51 -44.92 -26.63 -3.18
CA PRO A 51 -44.78 -25.18 -3.22
C PRO A 51 -43.51 -24.81 -3.98
N THR A 52 -43.65 -23.93 -4.95
CA THR A 52 -42.56 -23.48 -5.82
C THR A 52 -42.16 -22.06 -5.46
N ALA A 53 -40.90 -21.72 -5.69
CA ALA A 53 -40.40 -20.36 -5.64
C ALA A 53 -40.05 -19.94 -7.07
N ALA A 54 -40.91 -19.12 -7.70
CA ALA A 54 -40.79 -18.76 -9.11
C ALA A 54 -39.58 -17.87 -9.46
N GLY A 55 -38.85 -17.39 -8.45
CA GLY A 55 -37.64 -16.61 -8.63
C GLY A 55 -36.94 -16.31 -7.31
N PRO A 56 -35.74 -15.70 -7.36
CA PRO A 56 -35.03 -15.25 -6.18
C PRO A 56 -35.84 -14.21 -5.39
N GLN A 57 -35.68 -14.21 -4.08
CA GLN A 57 -36.36 -13.28 -3.17
C GLN A 57 -35.35 -12.60 -2.27
N THR A 58 -35.62 -11.34 -1.92
CA THR A 58 -34.81 -10.60 -0.94
C THR A 58 -35.15 -11.01 0.48
N ALA A 59 -34.16 -10.95 1.36
CA ALA A 59 -34.28 -11.25 2.78
C ALA A 59 -33.23 -10.47 3.58
N LEU A 60 -33.47 -10.28 4.88
CA LEU A 60 -32.53 -9.62 5.79
C LEU A 60 -31.77 -10.66 6.61
N VAL A 61 -30.47 -10.46 6.81
CA VAL A 61 -29.67 -11.32 7.69
C VAL A 61 -30.05 -11.08 9.15
N VAL A 62 -30.23 -12.16 9.91
CA VAL A 62 -30.60 -12.09 11.32
C VAL A 62 -29.52 -12.65 12.25
N GLY A 63 -29.40 -12.02 13.41
CA GLY A 63 -28.57 -12.47 14.52
C GLY A 63 -29.20 -13.56 15.37
N PRO A 64 -28.56 -13.92 16.50
CA PRO A 64 -29.18 -14.73 17.53
C PRO A 64 -30.56 -14.17 17.90
N GLN A 65 -31.52 -15.06 18.13
CA GLN A 65 -32.91 -14.71 18.44
C GLN A 65 -33.66 -13.88 17.38
N GLY A 66 -33.17 -13.82 16.14
CA GLY A 66 -33.88 -13.13 15.06
C GLY A 66 -33.69 -11.62 15.06
N ARG A 67 -32.65 -11.13 15.73
CA ARG A 67 -32.36 -9.69 15.81
C ARG A 67 -31.91 -9.16 14.45
N LEU A 68 -32.38 -7.97 14.08
CA LEU A 68 -32.00 -7.28 12.84
C LEU A 68 -30.92 -6.21 13.05
N SER A 69 -30.59 -5.92 14.31
CA SER A 69 -29.53 -4.99 14.69
C SER A 69 -28.46 -5.72 15.49
N ALA A 70 -27.19 -5.42 15.21
CA ALA A 70 -26.04 -5.91 15.95
C ALA A 70 -25.86 -5.14 17.27
N THR A 71 -25.30 -5.80 18.28
CA THR A 71 -24.91 -5.16 19.55
C THR A 71 -23.42 -5.41 19.80
N GLY A 72 -22.60 -4.37 19.69
CA GLY A 72 -21.15 -4.47 19.89
C GLY A 72 -20.48 -5.41 18.89
N ALA A 73 -19.71 -6.37 19.39
CA ALA A 73 -18.95 -7.32 18.58
C ALA A 73 -19.78 -8.46 17.97
N ASP A 74 -21.09 -8.56 18.25
CA ASP A 74 -21.95 -9.62 17.70
C ASP A 74 -22.54 -9.24 16.33
N ASP A 75 -21.74 -8.67 15.41
CA ASP A 75 -22.25 -8.18 14.11
C ASP A 75 -22.40 -9.27 13.03
N ILE A 76 -21.80 -10.43 13.24
CA ILE A 76 -21.85 -11.60 12.35
C ILE A 76 -22.44 -12.79 13.12
N HIS A 77 -23.44 -13.43 12.53
CA HIS A 77 -24.03 -14.66 13.05
C HIS A 77 -23.94 -15.80 12.03
N THR A 78 -22.95 -16.67 12.21
CA THR A 78 -22.68 -17.80 11.32
C THR A 78 -22.35 -19.08 12.06
N ASP A 79 -22.46 -20.21 11.34
CA ASP A 79 -21.91 -21.50 11.78
C ASP A 79 -20.50 -21.76 11.23
N ALA A 80 -19.93 -22.93 11.55
CA ALA A 80 -18.59 -23.34 11.11
C ALA A 80 -18.41 -23.40 9.58
N MET A 81 -19.49 -23.43 8.80
CA MET A 81 -19.46 -23.43 7.34
C MET A 81 -19.66 -22.04 6.73
N GLY A 82 -19.80 -21.00 7.57
CA GLY A 82 -20.12 -19.64 7.11
C GLY A 82 -21.54 -19.49 6.58
N ARG A 83 -22.47 -20.37 6.98
CA ARG A 83 -23.89 -20.22 6.67
C ARG A 83 -24.49 -19.13 7.54
N ILE A 84 -25.47 -18.41 7.02
CA ILE A 84 -26.21 -17.36 7.74
C ILE A 84 -27.67 -17.77 7.95
N ARG A 85 -28.37 -17.05 8.83
CA ARG A 85 -29.82 -17.07 8.93
C ARG A 85 -30.40 -15.79 8.36
N VAL A 86 -31.59 -15.90 7.77
CA VAL A 86 -32.29 -14.77 7.15
C VAL A 86 -33.74 -14.67 7.61
N ARG A 87 -34.35 -13.50 7.45
CA ARG A 87 -35.79 -13.27 7.56
C ARG A 87 -36.32 -12.75 6.23
N PHE A 88 -37.28 -13.45 5.65
CA PHE A 88 -37.99 -13.02 4.44
C PHE A 88 -39.07 -12.00 4.78
N HIS A 89 -39.39 -11.12 3.83
CA HIS A 89 -40.39 -10.05 4.04
C HIS A 89 -41.82 -10.56 4.31
N TRP A 90 -42.16 -11.77 3.85
CA TRP A 90 -43.46 -12.40 4.08
C TRP A 90 -43.56 -13.17 5.40
N GLN A 91 -42.45 -13.31 6.16
CA GLN A 91 -42.49 -13.87 7.50
C GLN A 91 -43.02 -12.79 8.45
N SER A 92 -44.19 -13.02 9.05
CA SER A 92 -44.79 -12.06 9.98
C SER A 92 -43.93 -11.91 11.24
N ALA A 93 -43.80 -10.67 11.72
CA ALA A 93 -43.32 -10.41 13.08
C ALA A 93 -44.35 -11.00 14.05
N SER A 94 -44.14 -12.23 14.52
CA SER A 94 -45.02 -12.81 15.54
C SER A 94 -44.98 -11.94 16.81
N PRO A 95 -46.12 -11.71 17.47
CA PRO A 95 -46.16 -11.00 18.74
C PRO A 95 -45.34 -11.79 19.78
N ALA A 96 -44.65 -11.03 20.62
CA ALA A 96 -43.77 -11.44 21.72
C ALA A 96 -43.93 -12.89 22.23
N GLY A 97 -42.87 -13.69 22.14
CA GLY A 97 -42.75 -14.97 22.86
C GLY A 97 -42.27 -16.18 22.04
N ALA A 98 -42.22 -16.09 20.71
CA ALA A 98 -41.58 -17.08 19.85
C ALA A 98 -40.25 -16.51 19.31
N GLU A 99 -39.31 -16.22 20.21
CA GLU A 99 -37.96 -15.87 19.80
C GLU A 99 -37.32 -17.04 19.03
N ALA A 100 -36.77 -16.76 17.85
CA ALA A 100 -35.69 -17.55 17.22
C ALA A 100 -36.00 -18.85 16.44
N LEU A 101 -37.05 -18.94 15.62
CA LEU A 101 -37.11 -19.95 14.53
C LEU A 101 -37.02 -19.30 13.12
N ASP A 102 -36.33 -18.17 13.03
CA ASP A 102 -36.02 -17.47 11.78
C ASP A 102 -35.09 -18.31 10.89
N SER A 103 -35.67 -18.92 9.86
CA SER A 103 -35.08 -19.70 8.78
C SER A 103 -34.06 -20.80 9.18
N CYS A 104 -33.67 -21.63 8.20
CA CYS A 104 -32.60 -22.61 8.38
C CYS A 104 -31.23 -21.94 8.16
N TRP A 105 -30.15 -22.70 8.35
CA TRP A 105 -28.81 -22.23 7.96
C TRP A 105 -28.68 -22.25 6.42
N LEU A 106 -28.64 -21.06 5.82
CA LEU A 106 -28.49 -20.87 4.37
C LEU A 106 -27.01 -20.77 3.99
N ARG A 107 -26.63 -21.52 2.96
CA ARG A 107 -25.30 -21.37 2.34
C ARG A 107 -25.21 -20.04 1.60
N VAL A 108 -24.05 -19.40 1.70
CA VAL A 108 -23.73 -18.14 1.01
C VAL A 108 -22.81 -18.41 -0.17
N GLN A 109 -23.22 -17.95 -1.35
CA GLN A 109 -22.40 -18.00 -2.56
C GLN A 109 -21.16 -17.13 -2.37
N GLN A 110 -19.99 -17.73 -2.61
CA GLN A 110 -18.69 -17.05 -2.55
C GLN A 110 -18.15 -16.89 -3.97
N ARG A 111 -17.57 -15.74 -4.32
CA ARG A 111 -17.12 -15.44 -5.70
C ARG A 111 -16.11 -16.46 -6.21
N LEU A 112 -15.25 -16.95 -5.33
CA LEU A 112 -14.30 -18.03 -5.57
C LEU A 112 -14.36 -18.98 -4.36
N ALA A 113 -14.51 -20.28 -4.61
CA ALA A 113 -14.55 -21.30 -3.57
C ALA A 113 -13.77 -22.54 -4.02
N GLY A 114 -12.72 -22.88 -3.27
CA GLY A 114 -11.90 -24.07 -3.47
C GLY A 114 -11.45 -24.66 -2.14
N ALA A 115 -10.76 -25.81 -2.18
CA ALA A 115 -10.19 -26.40 -0.98
C ALA A 115 -9.09 -25.47 -0.42
N ALA A 116 -9.31 -24.92 0.78
CA ALA A 116 -8.41 -23.99 1.47
C ALA A 116 -8.06 -22.69 0.71
N MET A 117 -8.85 -22.30 -0.30
CA MET A 117 -8.68 -21.04 -1.02
C MET A 117 -10.03 -20.47 -1.48
N GLY A 118 -10.11 -19.15 -1.66
CA GLY A 118 -11.31 -18.51 -2.17
C GLY A 118 -11.42 -17.05 -1.74
N HIS A 119 -12.59 -16.48 -1.99
CA HIS A 119 -12.98 -15.15 -1.54
C HIS A 119 -14.18 -15.30 -0.61
N GLN A 120 -13.98 -15.12 0.70
CA GLN A 120 -15.05 -15.21 1.67
C GLN A 120 -15.54 -13.80 2.06
N PHE A 121 -16.81 -13.52 1.78
CA PHE A 121 -17.54 -12.40 2.32
C PHE A 121 -18.78 -12.93 3.02
N ILE A 122 -18.90 -12.63 4.31
CA ILE A 122 -20.04 -13.04 5.13
C ILE A 122 -20.93 -11.83 5.35
N PRO A 123 -22.19 -11.89 4.88
CA PRO A 123 -23.15 -10.84 5.16
C PRO A 123 -23.37 -10.66 6.67
N ARG A 124 -23.32 -9.42 7.14
CA ARG A 124 -23.54 -9.04 8.55
C ARG A 124 -25.03 -8.95 8.86
N ILE A 125 -25.38 -9.01 10.14
CA ILE A 125 -26.76 -8.86 10.61
C ILE A 125 -27.34 -7.53 10.10
N GLY A 126 -28.58 -7.57 9.61
CA GLY A 126 -29.27 -6.43 9.02
C GLY A 126 -29.01 -6.21 7.52
N GLN A 127 -27.98 -6.83 6.94
CA GLN A 127 -27.72 -6.70 5.51
C GLN A 127 -28.79 -7.40 4.67
N GLU A 128 -29.11 -6.83 3.51
CA GLU A 128 -30.02 -7.45 2.55
C GLU A 128 -29.28 -8.42 1.64
N VAL A 129 -29.86 -9.60 1.48
CA VAL A 129 -29.35 -10.67 0.64
C VAL A 129 -30.42 -11.15 -0.33
N LEU A 130 -29.98 -11.58 -1.50
CA LEU A 130 -30.81 -12.24 -2.50
C LEU A 130 -30.71 -13.76 -2.31
N VAL A 131 -31.85 -14.40 -2.07
CA VAL A 131 -31.95 -15.85 -1.85
C VAL A 131 -32.56 -16.51 -3.09
N GLY A 132 -31.81 -17.40 -3.72
CA GLY A 132 -32.27 -18.29 -4.78
C GLY A 132 -32.72 -19.65 -4.23
N PHE A 133 -33.54 -20.36 -4.99
CA PHE A 133 -34.10 -21.66 -4.61
C PHE A 133 -33.71 -22.70 -5.66
N LEU A 134 -32.92 -23.71 -5.27
CA LEU A 134 -32.37 -24.69 -6.21
C LEU A 134 -33.48 -25.55 -6.82
N GLY A 135 -33.64 -25.50 -8.15
CA GLY A 135 -34.70 -26.21 -8.86
C GLY A 135 -36.10 -25.65 -8.59
N ASN A 136 -36.21 -24.37 -8.20
CA ASN A 136 -37.43 -23.70 -7.76
C ASN A 136 -38.10 -24.39 -6.54
N ASP A 137 -37.35 -25.18 -5.78
CA ASP A 137 -37.80 -25.85 -4.57
C ASP A 137 -37.62 -24.92 -3.35
N ILE A 138 -38.73 -24.52 -2.72
CA ILE A 138 -38.73 -23.60 -1.57
C ILE A 138 -37.92 -24.14 -0.38
N ASP A 139 -37.76 -25.47 -0.29
CA ASP A 139 -37.00 -26.14 0.78
C ASP A 139 -35.48 -26.11 0.55
N ARG A 140 -35.01 -25.60 -0.59
CA ARG A 140 -33.58 -25.56 -0.97
C ARG A 140 -33.05 -24.14 -1.20
N PRO A 141 -33.13 -23.25 -0.18
CA PRO A 141 -32.64 -21.88 -0.30
C PRO A 141 -31.11 -21.81 -0.29
N VAL A 142 -30.57 -20.88 -1.06
CA VAL A 142 -29.14 -20.50 -1.08
C VAL A 142 -29.03 -19.00 -1.31
N VAL A 143 -28.19 -18.32 -0.55
CA VAL A 143 -27.90 -16.90 -0.76
C VAL A 143 -27.00 -16.78 -1.98
N ILE A 144 -27.43 -16.04 -2.99
CA ILE A 144 -26.75 -15.88 -4.28
C ILE A 144 -26.09 -14.52 -4.47
N ALA A 145 -26.49 -13.50 -3.70
CA ALA A 145 -25.87 -12.19 -3.70
C ALA A 145 -26.18 -11.42 -2.41
N SER A 146 -25.37 -10.40 -2.11
CA SER A 146 -25.74 -9.31 -1.22
C SER A 146 -26.17 -8.13 -2.06
N LEU A 147 -27.27 -7.48 -1.67
CA LEU A 147 -27.78 -6.32 -2.40
C LEU A 147 -27.38 -5.06 -1.65
N TYR A 148 -26.83 -4.11 -2.40
CA TYR A 148 -26.67 -2.76 -1.90
C TYR A 148 -28.00 -2.03 -2.10
N ASN A 149 -28.64 -1.69 -1.00
CA ASN A 149 -29.98 -1.10 -0.99
C ASN A 149 -29.99 0.30 -0.35
N GLY A 150 -28.82 0.82 0.01
CA GLY A 150 -28.72 2.01 0.85
C GLY A 150 -29.60 1.87 2.09
N GLN A 151 -29.54 0.74 2.82
CA GLN A 151 -30.23 0.56 4.10
C GLN A 151 -29.27 0.00 5.16
N GLY A 152 -29.61 0.28 6.42
CA GLY A 152 -28.69 0.75 7.46
C GLY A 152 -29.02 2.20 7.84
N GLU A 153 -29.61 2.92 6.86
CA GLU A 153 -29.90 4.35 6.63
C GLU A 153 -30.89 5.07 7.57
N SER A 154 -30.40 6.08 8.31
CA SER A 154 -30.93 6.92 9.43
C SER A 154 -31.93 6.37 10.44
N GLY A 155 -32.40 5.14 10.31
CA GLY A 155 -33.67 4.74 10.93
C GLY A 155 -34.85 5.58 10.44
N ILE A 156 -34.67 6.41 9.40
CA ILE A 156 -35.70 7.28 8.84
C ILE A 156 -36.18 6.64 7.54
N ALA A 157 -37.46 6.28 7.51
CA ALA A 157 -38.08 5.73 6.32
C ALA A 157 -37.96 6.74 5.15
N PRO A 158 -37.52 6.33 3.96
CA PRO A 158 -37.46 7.21 2.80
C PRO A 158 -38.87 7.68 2.44
N THR A 159 -39.08 8.99 2.38
CA THR A 159 -40.30 9.53 1.76
C THR A 159 -40.15 9.48 0.24
N PRO A 160 -41.21 9.11 -0.49
CA PRO A 160 -41.21 9.19 -1.95
C PRO A 160 -40.88 10.64 -2.36
N ALA A 161 -39.82 10.81 -3.17
CA ALA A 161 -39.37 12.10 -3.72
C ALA A 161 -38.69 13.08 -2.75
N GLY A 162 -38.23 12.68 -1.56
CA GLY A 162 -37.42 13.54 -0.69
C GLY A 162 -38.21 14.68 -0.02
N LEU A 163 -39.53 14.55 0.08
CA LEU A 163 -40.38 15.50 0.80
C LEU A 163 -40.34 15.20 2.31
N THR A 164 -40.16 16.23 3.14
CA THR A 164 -40.37 16.08 4.59
C THR A 164 -41.81 15.63 4.87
N PRO A 165 -42.08 14.94 6.00
CA PRO A 165 -43.43 14.47 6.36
C PRO A 165 -44.50 15.57 6.36
N ASP A 166 -44.06 16.83 6.49
CA ASP A 166 -44.88 18.01 6.29
C ASP A 166 -44.42 18.69 4.98
N GLY A 167 -45.22 18.56 3.91
CA GLY A 167 -44.89 19.04 2.57
C GLY A 167 -44.76 20.57 2.45
N ALA A 168 -43.62 21.10 2.88
CA ALA A 168 -43.26 22.50 2.71
C ALA A 168 -42.16 22.63 1.65
N ASP A 169 -42.53 23.20 0.51
CA ASP A 169 -41.60 23.64 -0.53
C ASP A 169 -40.61 24.67 0.04
N ALA A 170 -39.44 24.77 -0.60
CA ALA A 170 -38.36 25.70 -0.28
C ALA A 170 -38.83 27.17 -0.30
N GLY A 171 -39.36 27.66 0.83
CA GLY A 171 -39.78 29.06 0.96
C GLY A 171 -40.56 29.45 2.23
N GLY A 172 -40.97 28.52 3.10
CA GLY A 172 -41.75 28.83 4.31
C GLY A 172 -40.95 28.75 5.61
N ALA A 173 -41.10 29.74 6.50
CA ALA A 173 -40.43 29.79 7.80
C ALA A 173 -40.94 28.69 8.77
N PRO A 174 -40.07 28.05 9.58
CA PRO A 174 -40.44 26.89 10.39
C PRO A 174 -41.16 27.27 11.69
N GLY A 175 -42.15 26.45 12.08
CA GLY A 175 -42.79 26.49 13.41
C GLY A 175 -41.99 25.72 14.47
N ALA A 176 -42.05 26.17 15.73
CA ALA A 176 -41.16 25.80 16.83
C ALA A 176 -41.13 24.31 17.25
N ALA A 177 -42.08 23.47 16.82
CA ALA A 177 -42.09 22.02 17.11
C ALA A 177 -41.40 21.15 16.03
N GLY A 178 -41.10 21.70 14.85
CA GLY A 178 -40.40 21.03 13.75
C GLY A 178 -38.89 21.28 13.71
N ALA A 179 -38.35 22.12 14.62
CA ALA A 179 -36.96 22.55 14.58
C ALA A 179 -35.94 21.44 14.93
N ALA A 180 -36.32 20.46 15.77
CA ALA A 180 -35.43 19.35 16.13
C ALA A 180 -35.25 18.34 14.97
N GLY A 181 -36.34 17.97 14.31
CA GLY A 181 -36.30 17.07 13.14
C GLY A 181 -35.71 17.76 11.90
N ALA A 182 -35.95 19.06 11.70
CA ALA A 182 -35.33 19.83 10.61
C ALA A 182 -33.81 19.99 10.79
N ALA A 183 -33.32 20.13 12.04
CA ALA A 183 -31.89 20.18 12.33
C ALA A 183 -31.19 18.83 12.10
N GLU A 184 -31.83 17.71 12.46
CA GLU A 184 -31.32 16.35 12.18
C GLU A 184 -31.29 16.03 10.68
N VAL A 185 -32.34 16.40 9.94
CA VAL A 185 -32.38 16.23 8.47
C VAL A 185 -31.37 17.16 7.76
N SER A 186 -31.20 18.40 8.24
CA SER A 186 -30.19 19.32 7.70
C SER A 186 -28.75 18.87 8.02
N ALA A 187 -28.53 18.18 9.14
CA ALA A 187 -27.24 17.57 9.50
C ALA A 187 -26.94 16.33 8.63
N ALA A 188 -27.95 15.51 8.30
CA ALA A 188 -27.82 14.41 7.34
C ALA A 188 -27.49 14.90 5.91
N LEU A 189 -27.81 16.15 5.59
CA LEU A 189 -27.55 16.81 4.31
C LEU A 189 -26.28 17.71 4.29
N THR A 190 -25.43 17.63 5.33
CA THR A 190 -24.22 18.45 5.42
C THR A 190 -23.30 18.23 4.21
N GLN A 191 -22.77 19.31 3.65
CA GLN A 191 -21.82 19.24 2.54
C GLN A 191 -20.54 18.52 2.97
N SER A 192 -20.07 17.59 2.15
CA SER A 192 -18.78 16.94 2.35
C SER A 192 -17.62 17.91 2.16
N SER A 193 -16.48 17.57 2.76
CA SER A 193 -15.23 18.31 2.61
C SER A 193 -14.06 17.33 2.48
N ASP A 194 -12.87 17.86 2.23
CA ASP A 194 -11.64 17.05 2.16
C ASP A 194 -11.38 16.18 3.40
N HIS A 195 -12.02 16.51 4.52
CA HIS A 195 -11.88 15.80 5.80
C HIS A 195 -13.18 15.21 6.34
N THR A 196 -14.32 15.46 5.68
CA THR A 196 -15.63 14.97 6.13
C THR A 196 -16.36 14.27 4.98
N PRO A 197 -16.78 13.00 5.15
CA PRO A 197 -17.54 12.31 4.12
C PRO A 197 -18.91 12.98 3.94
N THR A 198 -19.60 12.69 2.83
CA THR A 198 -21.01 13.09 2.71
C THR A 198 -21.85 12.13 3.53
N SER A 199 -22.72 12.70 4.37
CA SER A 199 -23.62 11.96 5.26
C SER A 199 -24.96 11.63 4.61
N GLN A 200 -25.15 11.91 3.31
CA GLN A 200 -26.48 11.91 2.66
C GLN A 200 -27.17 10.56 2.71
N MET A 201 -27.85 10.37 3.83
CA MET A 201 -28.63 9.20 4.23
C MET A 201 -27.85 7.89 4.40
N ASN A 202 -26.57 7.78 4.02
CA ASN A 202 -25.78 6.59 4.33
C ASN A 202 -25.56 6.41 5.83
N LEU A 203 -25.97 5.27 6.36
CA LEU A 203 -25.98 5.01 7.79
C LEU A 203 -25.47 3.61 8.08
N ILE A 204 -24.15 3.52 7.99
CA ILE A 204 -23.45 2.45 8.67
C ILE A 204 -23.38 2.84 10.15
N GLY A 205 -24.27 2.24 10.95
CA GLY A 205 -24.19 2.14 12.40
C GLY A 205 -24.71 3.35 13.20
N GLU A 206 -25.37 3.06 14.31
CA GLU A 206 -25.68 4.06 15.35
C GLU A 206 -24.36 4.59 15.95
N GLY A 207 -23.89 5.75 15.49
CA GLY A 207 -22.69 6.42 16.01
C GLY A 207 -22.10 7.47 15.06
N PRO A 208 -21.19 8.35 15.52
CA PRO A 208 -20.64 9.50 14.76
C PRO A 208 -19.70 9.13 13.60
N GLY A 209 -19.81 7.93 13.01
CA GLY A 209 -18.86 7.36 12.05
C GLY A 209 -19.49 6.62 10.86
N GLY A 210 -20.64 7.09 10.36
CA GLY A 210 -21.30 6.55 9.18
C GLY A 210 -20.44 6.70 7.92
N HIS A 211 -19.85 5.60 7.47
CA HIS A 211 -18.79 5.61 6.46
C HIS A 211 -19.30 5.02 5.13
N SER A 212 -19.83 5.86 4.23
CA SER A 212 -20.34 5.45 2.91
C SER A 212 -19.29 4.69 2.12
N PRO A 213 -19.62 3.65 1.35
CA PRO A 213 -18.67 3.12 0.38
C PRO A 213 -18.16 4.23 -0.53
N ALA A 214 -16.87 4.23 -0.90
CA ALA A 214 -16.29 5.31 -1.70
C ALA A 214 -17.04 5.57 -3.02
N TRP A 215 -17.65 4.53 -3.59
CA TRP A 215 -18.43 4.56 -4.83
C TRP A 215 -19.91 4.94 -4.63
N HIS A 216 -20.33 5.28 -3.42
CA HIS A 216 -21.70 5.68 -3.17
C HIS A 216 -22.02 6.99 -3.90
N GLY A 217 -22.93 6.90 -4.87
CA GLY A 217 -23.25 7.96 -5.82
C GLY A 217 -24.38 8.91 -5.40
N ALA A 218 -24.93 8.83 -4.18
CA ALA A 218 -25.97 9.77 -3.72
C ALA A 218 -25.37 11.11 -3.21
N ALA A 219 -24.50 11.69 -4.03
CA ALA A 219 -23.98 13.04 -3.87
C ALA A 219 -24.86 14.02 -4.67
N PRO A 220 -25.20 15.24 -4.18
CA PRO A 220 -25.87 16.23 -5.00
C PRO A 220 -24.88 16.83 -5.99
N GLY A 221 -25.36 16.96 -7.23
CA GLY A 221 -24.83 17.88 -8.23
C GLY A 221 -23.76 17.28 -9.14
N ALA A 222 -24.00 17.39 -10.44
CA ALA A 222 -22.92 17.41 -11.42
C ALA A 222 -21.99 18.59 -11.12
N ALA A 223 -20.69 18.46 -11.39
CA ALA A 223 -19.80 19.62 -11.38
C ALA A 223 -20.32 20.64 -12.41
N THR A 224 -20.79 21.80 -11.94
CA THR A 224 -21.16 22.92 -12.79
C THR A 224 -20.10 24.01 -12.68
N GLU A 225 -20.00 24.85 -13.71
CA GLU A 225 -19.07 25.98 -13.69
C GLU A 225 -19.30 26.85 -12.43
N GLY A 226 -18.27 27.00 -11.60
CA GLY A 226 -18.35 27.76 -10.34
C GLY A 226 -18.88 26.99 -9.11
N ASN A 227 -19.32 25.74 -9.24
CA ASN A 227 -19.72 24.90 -8.10
C ASN A 227 -19.08 23.51 -8.21
N PRO A 228 -18.05 23.20 -7.41
CA PRO A 228 -17.49 21.87 -7.38
C PRO A 228 -18.53 20.95 -6.73
N GLY A 229 -19.43 20.38 -7.54
CA GLY A 229 -20.21 19.21 -7.12
C GLY A 229 -19.26 18.15 -6.55
N GLN A 230 -19.77 17.14 -5.82
CA GLN A 230 -18.92 16.21 -5.03
C GLN A 230 -18.00 15.28 -5.86
N ALA A 231 -17.80 15.59 -7.14
CA ALA A 231 -16.82 15.08 -8.08
C ALA A 231 -16.79 13.54 -8.25
N ASN A 232 -17.81 12.84 -7.78
CA ASN A 232 -17.90 11.38 -7.82
C ASN A 232 -18.84 10.95 -8.95
N ALA A 233 -18.36 11.02 -10.20
CA ALA A 233 -19.13 10.71 -11.41
C ALA A 233 -19.33 9.18 -11.62
N ALA A 234 -19.68 8.43 -10.56
CA ALA A 234 -19.72 6.96 -10.54
C ALA A 234 -18.40 6.30 -11.03
N ALA A 235 -17.30 7.07 -11.04
CA ALA A 235 -16.00 6.65 -11.53
C ALA A 235 -15.16 5.95 -10.43
N LEU A 236 -15.63 6.01 -9.17
CA LEU A 236 -15.01 5.29 -8.07
C LEU A 236 -15.54 3.85 -8.02
N SER A 237 -14.66 2.88 -7.84
CA SER A 237 -14.99 1.49 -7.59
C SER A 237 -14.05 0.90 -6.53
N GLY A 238 -14.38 -0.25 -5.93
CA GLY A 238 -13.47 -0.87 -4.97
C GLY A 238 -14.08 -1.82 -3.97
N LEU A 239 -13.40 -1.96 -2.83
CA LEU A 239 -13.78 -2.81 -1.71
C LEU A 239 -13.65 -2.02 -0.41
N LYS A 240 -14.59 -2.22 0.51
CA LYS A 240 -14.53 -1.62 1.84
C LYS A 240 -15.00 -2.62 2.88
N SER A 241 -14.20 -2.83 3.92
CA SER A 241 -14.57 -3.60 5.09
C SER A 241 -14.92 -2.66 6.24
N GLN A 242 -15.66 -3.13 7.23
CA GLN A 242 -15.82 -2.44 8.50
C GLN A 242 -15.05 -3.19 9.59
N GLU A 243 -14.47 -2.47 10.54
CA GLU A 243 -13.92 -3.03 11.77
C GLU A 243 -14.99 -3.87 12.49
N PHE A 244 -14.56 -4.94 13.12
CA PHE A 244 -15.48 -5.82 13.84
C PHE A 244 -15.77 -5.22 15.22
N GLY A 245 -17.04 -4.88 15.48
CA GLY A 245 -17.45 -4.20 16.72
C GLY A 245 -16.93 -2.78 16.90
N GLY A 246 -16.38 -2.16 15.85
CA GLY A 246 -15.81 -0.81 15.87
C GLY A 246 -16.23 0.05 14.68
N SER A 247 -15.66 1.24 14.56
CA SER A 247 -15.97 2.22 13.51
C SER A 247 -14.88 2.36 12.44
N GLY A 248 -13.74 1.69 12.61
CA GLY A 248 -12.66 1.69 11.62
C GLY A 248 -13.03 0.95 10.33
N HIS A 249 -12.19 1.08 9.30
CA HIS A 249 -12.38 0.38 8.03
C HIS A 249 -11.07 0.14 7.29
N ASN A 250 -11.08 -0.86 6.40
CA ASN A 250 -10.08 -1.02 5.35
C ASN A 250 -10.75 -0.77 4.01
N GLN A 251 -10.03 -0.14 3.08
CA GLN A 251 -10.61 0.31 1.82
C GLN A 251 -9.59 0.19 0.68
N LEU A 252 -10.02 -0.41 -0.43
CA LEU A 252 -9.40 -0.30 -1.74
C LEU A 252 -10.30 0.58 -2.59
N VAL A 253 -9.76 1.63 -3.20
CA VAL A 253 -10.46 2.52 -4.13
C VAL A 253 -9.70 2.56 -5.44
N LEU A 254 -10.41 2.38 -6.54
CA LEU A 254 -9.97 2.64 -7.91
C LEU A 254 -10.79 3.82 -8.42
N ASP A 255 -10.12 4.82 -8.99
CA ASP A 255 -10.73 6.03 -9.53
C ASP A 255 -10.44 6.07 -11.03
N ASP A 256 -11.49 5.87 -11.83
CA ASP A 256 -11.43 5.84 -13.29
C ASP A 256 -11.78 7.20 -13.92
N THR A 257 -11.72 8.28 -13.14
CA THR A 257 -11.96 9.63 -13.65
C THR A 257 -10.98 9.95 -14.79
N PRO A 258 -11.45 10.41 -15.96
CA PRO A 258 -10.59 10.68 -17.12
C PRO A 258 -9.39 11.56 -16.78
N GLN A 259 -8.19 11.11 -17.18
CA GLN A 259 -6.90 11.77 -16.93
C GLN A 259 -6.53 11.94 -15.44
N GLN A 260 -7.28 11.32 -14.53
CA GLN A 260 -7.09 11.40 -13.08
C GLN A 260 -7.12 10.01 -12.45
N LEU A 261 -6.58 9.02 -13.16
CA LEU A 261 -6.53 7.63 -12.70
C LEU A 261 -5.80 7.53 -11.37
N ARG A 262 -6.39 6.82 -10.42
CA ARG A 262 -5.82 6.61 -9.09
C ARG A 262 -6.20 5.24 -8.53
N ALA A 263 -5.28 4.67 -7.76
CA ALA A 263 -5.55 3.52 -6.91
C ALA A 263 -5.09 3.81 -5.48
N ARG A 264 -5.93 3.50 -4.48
CA ARG A 264 -5.64 3.71 -3.05
C ARG A 264 -5.99 2.49 -2.22
N LEU A 265 -5.03 2.00 -1.44
CA LEU A 265 -5.23 1.01 -0.38
C LEU A 265 -5.05 1.71 0.97
N HIS A 266 -6.08 1.70 1.82
CA HIS A 266 -6.15 2.51 3.03
C HIS A 266 -6.72 1.71 4.20
N THR A 267 -6.19 1.95 5.40
CA THR A 267 -6.80 1.56 6.68
C THR A 267 -6.89 2.77 7.60
N THR A 268 -8.01 2.89 8.32
CA THR A 268 -8.19 3.96 9.32
C THR A 268 -7.21 3.82 10.48
N GLN A 269 -6.64 2.63 10.70
CA GLN A 269 -5.65 2.40 11.74
C GLN A 269 -4.36 3.20 11.44
N ALA A 270 -4.08 4.16 12.32
CA ALA A 270 -2.99 5.12 12.16
C ALA A 270 -2.98 5.84 10.80
N GLN A 271 -4.15 6.00 10.17
CA GLN A 271 -4.31 6.69 8.88
C GLN A 271 -3.26 6.22 7.86
N THR A 272 -3.20 4.91 7.65
CA THR A 272 -2.14 4.26 6.86
C THR A 272 -2.64 3.95 5.46
N TRP A 273 -1.92 4.41 4.43
CA TRP A 273 -2.29 4.16 3.04
C TRP A 273 -1.11 4.07 2.07
N LEU A 274 -1.38 3.39 0.96
CA LEU A 274 -0.63 3.42 -0.29
C LEU A 274 -1.53 4.00 -1.38
N GLU A 275 -1.12 5.10 -2.00
CA GLU A 275 -1.86 5.77 -3.07
C GLU A 275 -0.97 5.98 -4.30
N MET A 276 -1.51 5.74 -5.49
CA MET A 276 -0.79 5.81 -6.77
C MET A 276 -1.62 6.55 -7.82
N GLY A 277 -0.96 7.31 -8.69
CA GLY A 277 -1.59 8.08 -9.77
C GLY A 277 -1.89 9.51 -9.36
N HIS A 278 -3.16 9.93 -9.47
CA HIS A 278 -3.63 11.28 -9.16
C HIS A 278 -4.04 11.38 -7.68
N LEU A 279 -3.15 11.87 -6.81
CA LEU A 279 -3.31 11.83 -5.36
C LEU A 279 -4.30 12.91 -4.90
N LEU A 280 -5.38 12.53 -4.22
CA LEU A 280 -6.42 13.48 -3.77
C LEU A 280 -6.65 13.38 -2.26
N HIS A 281 -7.17 14.46 -1.67
CA HIS A 281 -7.90 14.33 -0.42
C HIS A 281 -9.14 13.46 -0.66
N GLN A 282 -9.40 12.52 0.24
CA GLN A 282 -10.61 11.71 0.15
C GLN A 282 -11.08 11.30 1.53
N ALA A 283 -12.16 11.96 1.95
CA ALA A 283 -12.99 11.57 3.06
C ALA A 283 -14.07 10.61 2.56
N ASP A 284 -13.72 9.33 2.55
CA ASP A 284 -14.60 8.25 2.15
C ASP A 284 -15.13 8.34 0.71
N ASN A 285 -16.39 8.75 0.49
CA ASN A 285 -16.98 8.95 -0.84
C ASN A 285 -16.83 10.38 -1.37
N HIS A 286 -16.29 11.30 -0.56
CA HIS A 286 -15.90 12.63 -1.02
C HIS A 286 -14.63 12.55 -1.85
N ARG A 287 -14.71 12.99 -3.11
CA ARG A 287 -13.55 13.16 -3.98
C ARG A 287 -13.05 14.60 -3.85
N GLY A 288 -12.00 14.79 -3.07
CA GLY A 288 -11.50 16.09 -2.65
C GLY A 288 -10.44 16.72 -3.54
N SER A 289 -9.77 17.73 -2.99
CA SER A 289 -8.75 18.51 -3.68
C SER A 289 -7.47 17.73 -4.00
N LEU A 290 -6.74 18.19 -5.01
CA LEU A 290 -5.45 17.62 -5.44
C LEU A 290 -4.38 17.76 -4.35
N ARG A 291 -3.76 16.63 -3.98
CA ARG A 291 -2.60 16.56 -3.06
C ARG A 291 -1.27 16.40 -3.80
N GLY A 292 -1.29 15.77 -4.97
CA GLY A 292 -0.08 15.53 -5.75
C GLY A 292 -0.29 14.53 -6.87
N GLN A 293 0.82 14.10 -7.46
CA GLN A 293 0.85 13.08 -8.51
C GLN A 293 2.01 12.12 -8.25
N GLY A 294 1.84 10.84 -8.56
CA GLY A 294 2.89 9.83 -8.40
C GLY A 294 2.50 8.74 -7.43
N LEU A 295 3.28 8.56 -6.36
CA LEU A 295 3.09 7.52 -5.35
C LEU A 295 3.27 8.11 -3.95
N GLU A 296 2.36 7.76 -3.04
CA GLU A 296 2.44 8.07 -1.62
C GLU A 296 2.31 6.80 -0.79
N LEU A 297 3.25 6.58 0.12
CA LEU A 297 3.13 5.62 1.22
C LEU A 297 3.16 6.42 2.53
N ARG A 298 2.06 6.42 3.29
CA ARG A 298 1.91 7.23 4.49
C ARG A 298 1.35 6.41 5.66
N THR A 299 1.78 6.75 6.86
CA THR A 299 1.25 6.28 8.15
C THR A 299 1.56 7.31 9.23
N ASP A 300 0.69 7.44 10.23
CA ASP A 300 0.97 8.19 11.47
C ASP A 300 1.66 7.33 12.53
N ALA A 301 1.92 6.05 12.23
CA ALA A 301 2.69 5.12 13.07
C ALA A 301 4.11 4.90 12.50
N TRP A 302 4.76 3.81 12.92
CA TRP A 302 6.08 3.44 12.41
C TRP A 302 5.99 2.78 11.02
N GLY A 303 6.93 3.11 10.14
CA GLY A 303 7.11 2.48 8.83
C GLY A 303 8.43 1.73 8.73
N GLY A 304 8.49 0.68 7.90
CA GLY A 304 9.72 -0.06 7.63
C GLY A 304 9.80 -0.53 6.18
N LEU A 305 10.92 -0.25 5.50
CA LEU A 305 11.24 -0.77 4.18
C LEU A 305 12.39 -1.77 4.29
N ARG A 306 12.18 -3.02 3.85
CA ARG A 306 13.17 -4.10 3.92
C ARG A 306 13.30 -4.79 2.57
N ALA A 307 14.51 -4.79 2.02
CA ALA A 307 14.85 -5.50 0.80
C ALA A 307 16.10 -6.35 1.00
N ALA A 308 15.92 -7.66 1.20
CA ALA A 308 17.00 -8.60 1.53
C ALA A 308 18.09 -8.72 0.45
N ARG A 309 17.80 -8.26 -0.78
CA ARG A 309 18.70 -8.28 -1.93
C ARG A 309 19.18 -6.89 -2.36
N GLY A 310 18.91 -5.87 -1.55
CA GLY A 310 19.27 -4.47 -1.79
C GLY A 310 18.07 -3.60 -2.19
N LEU A 311 18.23 -2.28 -2.02
CA LEU A 311 17.22 -1.25 -2.26
C LEU A 311 17.82 -0.15 -3.15
N LEU A 312 17.18 0.14 -4.29
CA LEU A 312 17.51 1.27 -5.14
C LEU A 312 16.43 2.35 -4.99
N LEU A 313 16.82 3.54 -4.54
CA LEU A 313 15.98 4.74 -4.53
C LEU A 313 16.60 5.74 -5.51
N SER A 314 15.91 5.99 -6.62
CA SER A 314 16.43 6.80 -7.73
C SER A 314 15.41 7.81 -8.23
N THR A 315 15.86 9.02 -8.57
CA THR A 315 15.05 10.02 -9.29
C THR A 315 15.33 10.04 -10.79
N CYS A 316 16.20 9.16 -11.29
CA CYS A 316 16.51 9.09 -12.72
C CYS A 316 15.32 8.52 -13.48
N SER A 317 14.90 9.19 -14.55
CA SER A 317 13.75 8.77 -15.35
C SER A 317 14.05 7.50 -16.12
N LEU A 318 13.15 6.51 -16.05
CA LEU A 318 13.18 5.31 -16.90
C LEU A 318 12.46 5.52 -18.25
N ARG A 319 12.24 6.78 -18.64
CA ARG A 319 11.51 7.15 -19.87
C ARG A 319 12.50 7.61 -20.93
N PRO A 320 12.43 7.12 -22.18
CA PRO A 320 13.22 7.67 -23.27
C PRO A 320 12.87 9.14 -23.50
N ALA A 321 13.88 9.94 -23.84
CA ALA A 321 13.64 11.26 -24.41
C ALA A 321 12.85 11.08 -25.74
N GLY A 322 11.53 11.31 -25.71
CA GLY A 322 10.66 11.33 -26.89
C GLY A 322 9.59 10.22 -27.03
N GLY A 323 9.39 9.34 -26.04
CA GLY A 323 8.35 8.29 -26.10
C GLY A 323 7.05 8.67 -25.39
N SER A 324 5.91 8.69 -26.11
CA SER A 324 4.56 8.96 -25.56
C SER A 324 3.77 7.72 -25.13
N GLY A 325 4.43 6.55 -25.03
CA GLY A 325 3.77 5.31 -24.62
C GLY A 325 3.32 5.34 -23.16
N LEU A 326 2.01 5.42 -22.93
CA LEU A 326 1.41 5.15 -21.61
C LEU A 326 1.81 3.74 -21.16
N GLY A 327 2.54 3.63 -20.05
CA GLY A 327 2.84 2.34 -19.41
C GLY A 327 4.04 1.57 -19.97
N THR A 328 4.80 2.10 -20.93
CA THR A 328 6.03 1.45 -21.41
C THR A 328 7.27 2.18 -20.91
N SER A 329 7.84 1.68 -19.82
CA SER A 329 9.25 1.94 -19.54
C SER A 329 10.06 0.83 -20.22
N PRO A 330 10.87 1.14 -21.25
CA PRO A 330 11.71 0.13 -21.89
C PRO A 330 12.89 -0.28 -21.01
N GLU A 331 13.18 0.47 -19.95
CA GLU A 331 14.27 0.19 -19.03
C GLU A 331 13.79 -0.71 -17.87
N PRO A 332 14.52 -1.79 -17.55
CA PRO A 332 14.20 -2.62 -16.40
C PRO A 332 14.22 -1.83 -15.09
N ALA A 333 13.34 -2.18 -14.15
CA ALA A 333 13.21 -1.49 -12.86
C ALA A 333 14.50 -1.42 -12.01
N GLY A 334 15.46 -2.31 -12.25
CA GLY A 334 16.76 -2.32 -11.57
C GLY A 334 17.91 -1.68 -12.35
N ASP A 335 17.65 -1.02 -13.49
CA ASP A 335 18.68 -0.24 -14.15
C ASP A 335 19.13 0.93 -13.26
N ASN A 336 20.45 1.06 -13.11
CA ASN A 336 21.09 2.07 -12.28
C ASN A 336 22.33 2.66 -12.99
N ALA A 337 22.24 2.87 -14.31
CA ALA A 337 23.33 3.42 -15.10
C ALA A 337 23.93 4.71 -14.50
N ALA A 338 23.08 5.62 -14.01
CA ALA A 338 23.49 6.87 -13.37
C ALA A 338 24.25 6.64 -12.06
N GLY A 339 23.74 5.79 -11.15
CA GLY A 339 24.43 5.47 -9.89
C GLY A 339 25.75 4.74 -10.13
N ILE A 340 25.80 3.86 -11.13
CA ILE A 340 27.03 3.18 -11.56
C ILE A 340 28.06 4.18 -12.10
N ALA A 341 27.64 5.21 -12.86
CA ALA A 341 28.52 6.26 -13.36
C ALA A 341 29.11 7.10 -12.21
N LEU A 342 28.28 7.49 -11.24
CA LEU A 342 28.73 8.21 -10.04
C LEU A 342 29.72 7.39 -9.21
N ALA A 343 29.46 6.08 -9.02
CA ALA A 343 30.38 5.21 -8.30
C ALA A 343 31.75 5.06 -9.01
N ARG A 344 31.76 5.00 -10.35
CA ARG A 344 33.02 5.02 -11.13
C ARG A 344 33.79 6.33 -10.96
N GLN A 345 33.10 7.47 -10.99
CA GLN A 345 33.72 8.77 -10.79
C GLN A 345 34.33 8.88 -9.38
N MET A 346 33.62 8.41 -8.36
CA MET A 346 34.13 8.32 -6.99
C MET A 346 35.37 7.43 -6.90
N GLN A 347 35.37 6.27 -7.58
CA GLN A 347 36.53 5.38 -7.63
C GLN A 347 37.76 6.09 -8.24
N GLN A 348 37.59 6.79 -9.36
CA GLN A 348 38.66 7.54 -10.02
C GLN A 348 39.22 8.65 -9.11
N LEU A 349 38.33 9.43 -8.49
CA LEU A 349 38.72 10.51 -7.57
C LEU A 349 39.52 9.98 -6.38
N THR A 350 39.04 8.89 -5.78
CA THR A 350 39.68 8.25 -4.62
C THR A 350 41.07 7.70 -4.97
N GLN A 351 41.21 7.11 -6.16
CA GLN A 351 42.51 6.62 -6.64
C GLN A 351 43.50 7.77 -6.87
N ALA A 352 43.06 8.85 -7.52
CA ALA A 352 43.91 10.02 -7.77
C ALA A 352 44.40 10.67 -6.46
N PHE A 353 43.51 10.88 -5.48
CA PHE A 353 43.90 11.45 -4.19
C PHE A 353 44.73 10.51 -3.32
N HIS A 354 44.50 9.19 -3.39
CA HIS A 354 45.37 8.23 -2.71
C HIS A 354 46.81 8.27 -3.26
N GLN A 355 46.95 8.40 -4.59
CA GLN A 355 48.26 8.56 -5.22
C GLN A 355 48.91 9.88 -4.82
N ALA A 356 48.17 10.99 -4.81
CA ALA A 356 48.68 12.28 -4.35
C ALA A 356 49.11 12.23 -2.87
N ALA A 357 48.32 11.57 -2.02
CA ALA A 357 48.65 11.36 -0.62
C ALA A 357 49.98 10.61 -0.45
N SER A 358 50.20 9.57 -1.26
CA SER A 358 51.44 8.79 -1.26
C SER A 358 52.64 9.63 -1.74
N THR A 359 52.48 10.39 -2.82
CA THR A 359 53.54 11.26 -3.37
C THR A 359 53.96 12.35 -2.39
N HIS A 360 53.00 12.97 -1.70
CA HIS A 360 53.24 14.03 -0.72
C HIS A 360 53.46 13.52 0.70
N GLN A 361 53.58 12.20 0.88
CA GLN A 361 53.85 11.55 2.17
C GLN A 361 52.88 11.97 3.29
N THR A 362 51.62 12.25 2.95
CA THR A 362 50.54 12.44 3.95
C THR A 362 49.88 11.09 4.25
N VAL A 363 48.88 11.08 5.12
CA VAL A 363 48.13 9.88 5.48
C VAL A 363 47.35 9.37 4.27
N GLY A 364 47.63 8.15 3.84
CA GLY A 364 46.90 7.50 2.76
C GLY A 364 45.45 7.19 3.14
N LEU A 365 44.56 7.18 2.14
CA LEU A 365 43.18 6.75 2.33
C LEU A 365 43.13 5.26 2.72
N ALA A 366 42.73 4.97 3.97
CA ALA A 366 42.87 3.67 4.64
C ALA A 366 42.27 2.46 3.90
N SER A 367 41.21 2.64 3.10
CA SER A 367 40.57 1.57 2.32
C SER A 367 39.99 2.04 0.97
N GLY A 368 40.21 3.30 0.61
CA GLY A 368 39.37 4.02 -0.35
C GLY A 368 39.36 3.44 -1.77
N VAL A 369 40.48 2.92 -2.26
CA VAL A 369 40.59 2.47 -3.66
C VAL A 369 39.90 1.12 -3.89
N GLN A 370 40.06 0.15 -2.97
CA GLN A 370 39.39 -1.15 -3.09
C GLN A 370 37.89 -1.05 -2.74
N ALA A 371 37.55 -0.36 -1.64
CA ALA A 371 36.15 -0.22 -1.23
C ALA A 371 35.28 0.52 -2.27
N SER A 372 35.81 1.58 -2.92
CA SER A 372 35.08 2.29 -3.99
C SER A 372 34.92 1.44 -5.26
N ARG A 373 35.91 0.60 -5.57
CA ARG A 373 35.83 -0.38 -6.67
C ARG A 373 34.78 -1.45 -6.38
N ASP A 374 34.78 -2.01 -5.18
CA ASP A 374 33.83 -3.04 -4.76
C ASP A 374 32.41 -2.50 -4.74
N LEU A 375 32.21 -1.25 -4.30
CA LEU A 375 30.93 -0.56 -4.41
C LEU A 375 30.48 -0.45 -5.88
N ALA A 376 31.33 0.05 -6.77
CA ALA A 376 30.99 0.19 -8.20
C ALA A 376 30.63 -1.16 -8.85
N LEU A 377 31.30 -2.25 -8.44
CA LEU A 377 30.99 -3.62 -8.86
C LEU A 377 29.67 -4.11 -8.28
N SER A 378 29.41 -3.85 -7.00
CA SER A 378 28.18 -4.27 -6.32
C SER A 378 26.91 -3.61 -6.88
N LEU A 379 27.05 -2.37 -7.39
CA LEU A 379 25.97 -1.63 -8.04
C LEU A 379 25.70 -2.12 -9.47
N ARG A 380 26.64 -2.85 -10.07
CA ARG A 380 26.51 -3.49 -11.39
C ARG A 380 26.05 -4.93 -11.18
N GLY A 381 24.75 -5.17 -11.04
CA GLY A 381 24.24 -6.53 -11.23
C GLY A 381 24.29 -6.93 -12.69
N SER A 382 25.48 -7.26 -13.16
CA SER A 382 25.68 -8.21 -14.25
C SER A 382 26.71 -9.22 -13.80
N VAL A 383 26.36 -10.49 -13.98
CA VAL A 383 27.05 -11.64 -13.40
C VAL A 383 28.55 -11.61 -13.74
N GLY A 384 29.39 -11.68 -12.71
CA GLY A 384 30.78 -12.13 -12.81
C GLY A 384 31.84 -11.04 -12.93
N THR A 385 32.25 -10.46 -11.80
CA THR A 385 33.67 -10.18 -11.52
C THR A 385 33.92 -10.29 -10.02
N ARG A 386 33.71 -11.49 -9.46
CA ARG A 386 34.59 -11.91 -8.36
C ARG A 386 35.97 -12.04 -8.98
N SER A 387 36.95 -11.33 -8.45
CA SER A 387 38.34 -11.46 -8.86
C SER A 387 38.69 -12.95 -8.93
N LEU A 388 39.32 -13.41 -10.01
CA LEU A 388 39.82 -14.79 -10.14
C LEU A 388 40.68 -15.19 -8.91
N ASN A 389 41.29 -14.23 -8.21
CA ASN A 389 42.04 -14.48 -6.98
C ASN A 389 41.15 -14.90 -5.80
N ASP A 390 39.94 -14.37 -5.66
CA ASP A 390 39.03 -14.70 -4.55
C ASP A 390 38.42 -16.10 -4.74
N ALA A 391 38.15 -16.46 -6.00
CA ALA A 391 37.67 -17.80 -6.35
C ALA A 391 38.74 -18.88 -6.10
N VAL A 392 40.02 -18.55 -6.27
CA VAL A 392 41.16 -19.45 -6.00
C VAL A 392 41.40 -19.61 -4.50
N GLN A 393 41.29 -18.54 -3.69
CA GLN A 393 41.41 -18.64 -2.23
C GLN A 393 40.25 -19.42 -1.59
N ASP A 394 39.01 -19.20 -2.05
CA ASP A 394 37.86 -19.99 -1.59
C ASP A 394 37.90 -21.45 -2.06
N ALA A 395 38.49 -21.73 -3.23
CA ALA A 395 38.64 -23.11 -3.72
C ALA A 395 39.61 -23.92 -2.84
N GLN A 396 40.59 -23.27 -2.22
CA GLN A 396 41.47 -23.92 -1.23
C GLN A 396 40.80 -24.09 0.14
N ALA A 397 39.82 -23.24 0.49
CA ALA A 397 39.08 -23.33 1.75
C ALA A 397 37.88 -24.31 1.71
N ARG A 398 37.40 -24.71 0.53
CA ARG A 398 36.14 -25.47 0.35
C ARG A 398 36.25 -27.01 0.39
N ASN A 399 37.35 -27.59 0.86
CA ASN A 399 37.48 -29.06 0.89
C ASN A 399 36.78 -29.75 2.09
N THR A 400 36.03 -29.03 2.93
CA THR A 400 35.25 -29.61 4.03
C THR A 400 33.99 -28.81 4.35
N ALA A 401 32.90 -29.00 3.60
CA ALA A 401 31.52 -28.93 4.11
C ALA A 401 30.48 -29.12 2.99
N THR A 402 29.70 -30.19 3.13
CA THR A 402 28.51 -30.56 2.38
C THR A 402 27.31 -29.75 2.83
N SER A 403 26.70 -28.95 1.94
CA SER A 403 25.25 -28.98 1.63
C SER A 403 24.86 -27.90 0.60
N PRO A 404 23.98 -28.22 -0.37
CA PRO A 404 23.69 -27.35 -1.51
C PRO A 404 22.44 -26.50 -1.26
N THR A 405 22.59 -25.18 -1.21
CA THR A 405 21.48 -24.25 -1.52
C THR A 405 21.76 -23.62 -2.87
N ALA A 406 20.88 -23.89 -3.82
CA ALA A 406 20.98 -23.55 -5.22
C ALA A 406 21.28 -22.05 -5.45
N SER A 407 22.54 -21.73 -5.68
CA SER A 407 22.95 -20.58 -6.48
C SER A 407 23.16 -21.08 -7.91
N THR A 408 22.12 -21.00 -8.74
CA THR A 408 22.31 -21.12 -10.19
C THR A 408 23.13 -19.92 -10.65
N SER A 409 24.40 -20.19 -10.90
CA SER A 409 25.29 -19.39 -11.72
C SER A 409 24.70 -19.26 -13.14
N SER A 410 24.01 -18.17 -13.42
CA SER A 410 23.71 -17.78 -14.81
C SER A 410 24.78 -16.80 -15.29
N THR A 411 25.91 -17.35 -15.73
CA THR A 411 26.96 -16.63 -16.43
C THR A 411 26.40 -16.01 -17.71
N ALA A 412 26.57 -14.70 -17.86
CA ALA A 412 26.27 -13.90 -19.06
C ALA A 412 24.83 -13.97 -19.60
N SER A 413 24.08 -12.88 -19.42
CA SER A 413 23.03 -12.49 -20.36
C SER A 413 23.03 -10.97 -20.47
N SER A 414 23.23 -10.48 -21.69
CA SER A 414 22.54 -9.28 -22.17
C SER A 414 21.11 -9.29 -21.66
N VAL A 415 20.50 -8.11 -21.41
CA VAL A 415 19.06 -8.00 -21.11
C VAL A 415 18.30 -8.94 -22.05
N GLY A 416 17.79 -10.04 -21.49
CA GLY A 416 17.08 -11.09 -22.18
C GLY A 416 15.84 -11.39 -21.36
N ASP A 417 14.84 -12.04 -21.96
CA ASP A 417 13.47 -12.17 -21.43
C ASP A 417 13.36 -12.78 -20.00
N THR A 418 14.46 -13.28 -19.42
CA THR A 418 14.49 -13.96 -18.12
C THR A 418 15.40 -13.31 -17.06
N THR A 419 16.18 -12.28 -17.40
CA THR A 419 17.12 -11.64 -16.45
C THR A 419 17.06 -10.12 -16.52
N VAL A 420 16.78 -9.48 -15.38
CA VAL A 420 16.78 -8.01 -15.22
C VAL A 420 17.99 -7.56 -14.40
N PRO A 421 18.57 -6.39 -14.70
CA PRO A 421 19.54 -5.72 -13.82
C PRO A 421 19.02 -5.62 -12.38
N HIS A 422 19.91 -5.82 -11.41
CA HIS A 422 19.62 -5.68 -9.99
C HIS A 422 20.90 -5.31 -9.21
N LEU A 423 20.84 -5.10 -7.90
CA LEU A 423 22.06 -4.97 -7.09
C LEU A 423 22.72 -6.34 -6.90
N ALA A 424 24.05 -6.42 -6.98
CA ALA A 424 24.79 -7.67 -6.81
C ALA A 424 25.02 -8.04 -5.33
N ALA A 425 24.89 -7.07 -4.44
CA ALA A 425 24.98 -7.23 -2.98
C ALA A 425 23.87 -6.39 -2.30
N PRO A 426 23.48 -6.70 -1.04
CA PRO A 426 22.33 -6.10 -0.36
C PRO A 426 22.62 -4.67 0.13
N HIS A 427 22.94 -3.76 -0.79
CA HIS A 427 23.19 -2.35 -0.51
C HIS A 427 21.90 -1.52 -0.63
N ILE A 428 21.93 -0.34 0.01
CA ILE A 428 20.97 0.73 -0.27
C ILE A 428 21.69 1.74 -1.18
N ALA A 429 21.18 1.93 -2.39
CA ALA A 429 21.67 2.92 -3.34
C ALA A 429 20.69 4.09 -3.41
N LEU A 430 21.17 5.29 -3.06
CA LEU A 430 20.41 6.55 -3.16
C LEU A 430 20.99 7.37 -4.31
N VAL A 431 20.21 7.62 -5.36
CA VAL A 431 20.68 8.29 -6.58
C VAL A 431 19.73 9.43 -6.96
N GLY A 432 20.22 10.66 -6.86
CA GLY A 432 19.46 11.85 -7.26
C GLY A 432 20.03 12.47 -8.54
N GLN A 433 19.22 12.62 -9.57
CA GLN A 433 19.62 13.26 -10.83
C GLN A 433 19.98 14.75 -10.62
N ALA A 434 19.26 15.43 -9.72
CA ALA A 434 19.51 16.83 -9.34
C ALA A 434 20.18 16.96 -7.96
N GLY A 435 20.62 15.85 -7.36
CA GLY A 435 21.18 15.79 -6.02
C GLY A 435 20.30 15.08 -4.98
N VAL A 436 20.83 14.92 -3.77
CA VAL A 436 20.16 14.28 -2.63
C VAL A 436 20.32 15.19 -1.41
N GLY A 437 19.21 15.55 -0.77
CA GLY A 437 19.21 16.30 0.48
C GLY A 437 18.95 15.40 1.69
N LEU A 438 19.75 15.55 2.74
CA LEU A 438 19.56 14.88 4.03
C LEU A 438 19.45 15.95 5.11
N SER A 439 18.36 15.97 5.86
CA SER A 439 18.13 16.93 6.95
C SER A 439 17.46 16.24 8.12
N ALA A 440 17.78 16.69 9.33
CA ALA A 440 17.20 16.20 10.58
C ALA A 440 16.98 17.37 11.53
N GLY A 441 15.89 17.34 12.31
CA GLY A 441 15.66 18.33 13.38
C GLY A 441 16.55 18.14 14.60
N GLN A 442 17.18 16.97 14.71
CA GLN A 442 18.19 16.63 15.73
C GLN A 442 19.51 16.31 15.01
N ASP A 443 20.03 15.09 15.18
CA ASP A 443 21.35 14.70 14.71
C ASP A 443 21.29 13.81 13.45
N VAL A 444 22.33 13.91 12.63
CA VAL A 444 22.63 12.94 11.56
C VAL A 444 23.87 12.16 11.97
N HIS A 445 23.76 10.84 12.05
CA HIS A 445 24.88 9.96 12.37
C HIS A 445 25.25 9.08 11.17
N LEU A 446 26.50 9.21 10.71
CA LEU A 446 27.08 8.37 9.66
C LEU A 446 28.16 7.48 10.29
N SER A 447 27.95 6.17 10.28
CA SER A 447 28.86 5.20 10.86
C SER A 447 29.05 4.02 9.93
N SER A 448 30.27 3.49 9.86
CA SER A 448 30.61 2.30 9.09
C SER A 448 31.64 1.47 9.86
N GLN A 449 31.61 0.14 9.66
CA GLN A 449 32.63 -0.75 10.24
C GLN A 449 34.00 -0.62 9.54
N GLY A 450 33.97 -0.26 8.25
CA GLY A 450 35.17 -0.09 7.42
C GLY A 450 35.59 1.37 7.34
N ALA A 451 35.26 2.02 6.22
CA ALA A 451 35.52 3.44 6.04
C ALA A 451 34.29 4.19 5.50
N THR A 452 34.17 5.43 5.94
CA THR A 452 33.22 6.40 5.40
C THR A 452 33.97 7.34 4.47
N THR A 453 33.72 7.22 3.16
CA THR A 453 34.33 8.09 2.15
C THR A 453 33.32 9.14 1.70
N VAL A 454 33.68 10.41 1.84
CA VAL A 454 32.95 11.53 1.26
C VAL A 454 33.77 12.06 0.09
N ALA A 455 33.18 12.04 -1.10
CA ALA A 455 33.82 12.46 -2.34
C ALA A 455 32.97 13.54 -3.01
N SER A 456 33.61 14.63 -3.43
CA SER A 456 32.98 15.70 -4.21
C SER A 456 33.76 15.90 -5.50
N GLY A 457 33.06 16.02 -6.62
CA GLY A 457 33.68 16.43 -7.89
C GLY A 457 34.03 17.92 -7.94
N GLN A 458 33.55 18.69 -6.96
CA GLN A 458 33.78 20.13 -6.78
C GLN A 458 34.18 20.36 -5.32
N ASP A 459 33.78 21.49 -4.74
CA ASP A 459 34.06 21.82 -3.35
C ASP A 459 33.28 20.94 -2.37
N SER A 460 33.82 20.81 -1.14
CA SER A 460 33.13 20.24 0.01
C SER A 460 33.04 21.30 1.10
N HIS A 461 31.83 21.73 1.44
CA HIS A 461 31.60 22.76 2.46
C HIS A 461 31.10 22.15 3.77
N TRP A 462 31.77 22.49 4.87
CA TRP A 462 31.37 22.10 6.22
C TRP A 462 31.14 23.37 7.04
N ALA A 463 29.88 23.72 7.24
CA ALA A 463 29.49 24.88 8.05
C ALA A 463 28.95 24.38 9.40
N VAL A 464 29.62 24.73 10.49
CA VAL A 464 29.28 24.27 11.84
C VAL A 464 28.96 25.48 12.72
N GLY A 465 27.72 25.57 13.21
CA GLY A 465 27.30 26.67 14.09
C GLY A 465 27.85 26.57 15.53
N GLY A 466 28.20 25.37 15.97
CA GLY A 466 28.81 25.09 17.27
C GLY A 466 30.31 24.84 17.16
N GLN A 467 30.74 23.63 17.48
CA GLN A 467 32.15 23.23 17.42
C GLN A 467 32.34 22.07 16.44
N ALA A 468 33.30 22.21 15.53
CA ALA A 468 33.79 21.09 14.73
C ALA A 468 34.89 20.36 15.53
N ARG A 469 34.73 19.06 15.76
CA ARG A 469 35.74 18.23 16.43
C ARG A 469 36.08 17.04 15.54
N ILE A 470 37.37 16.86 15.27
CA ILE A 470 37.90 15.73 14.51
C ILE A 470 38.85 14.98 15.44
N GLN A 471 38.57 13.69 15.63
CA GLN A 471 39.37 12.80 16.45
C GLN A 471 39.68 11.54 15.64
N THR A 472 40.88 11.01 15.80
CA THR A 472 41.38 9.84 15.08
C THR A 472 42.17 8.96 16.04
N GLY A 473 42.15 7.66 15.83
CA GLY A 473 42.98 6.73 16.60
C GLY A 473 44.43 6.66 16.11
N GLN A 474 44.73 7.15 14.90
CA GLN A 474 46.05 7.06 14.29
C GLN A 474 46.59 8.42 13.87
N ALA A 475 46.02 9.01 12.81
CA ALA A 475 46.52 10.25 12.23
C ALA A 475 45.41 11.06 11.54
N ILE A 476 45.60 12.39 11.49
CA ILE A 476 44.79 13.32 10.69
C ILE A 476 45.70 13.78 9.54
N GLY A 477 45.38 13.37 8.31
CA GLY A 477 46.08 13.84 7.12
C GLY A 477 45.27 14.94 6.44
N VAL A 478 45.89 16.10 6.20
CA VAL A 478 45.32 17.16 5.37
C VAL A 478 46.27 17.41 4.22
N LEU A 479 45.80 17.24 2.98
CA LEU A 479 46.53 17.54 1.77
C LEU A 479 45.72 18.54 0.95
N ALA A 480 46.29 19.71 0.71
CA ALA A 480 45.70 20.77 -0.11
C ALA A 480 46.59 21.07 -1.31
N GLY A 481 46.00 21.57 -2.40
CA GLY A 481 46.74 21.93 -3.61
C GLY A 481 47.37 20.74 -4.34
N ALA A 482 46.96 19.50 -4.03
CA ALA A 482 47.43 18.31 -4.72
C ALA A 482 47.02 18.34 -6.20
N MET A 483 48.03 18.51 -7.04
CA MET A 483 47.92 18.48 -8.50
C MET A 483 48.51 17.18 -9.01
N GLN A 484 48.03 16.70 -10.16
CA GLN A 484 48.68 15.59 -10.82
C GLN A 484 50.09 16.02 -11.26
N PRO A 485 51.15 15.23 -10.98
CA PRO A 485 52.51 15.59 -11.38
C PRO A 485 52.58 15.85 -12.89
N GLY A 486 53.01 17.04 -13.29
CA GLY A 486 53.10 17.44 -14.71
C GLY A 486 51.78 17.94 -15.33
N GLY A 487 50.71 18.11 -14.55
CA GLY A 487 49.46 18.73 -15.01
C GLY A 487 49.64 20.23 -15.25
N ALA A 488 49.93 20.60 -16.48
CA ALA A 488 49.81 21.98 -16.93
C ALA A 488 48.33 22.32 -17.16
N ASP A 489 47.92 23.55 -16.86
CA ASP A 489 46.67 24.09 -17.37
C ASP A 489 46.69 24.19 -18.91
N ALA A 490 45.57 24.54 -19.52
CA ALA A 490 45.46 24.70 -20.98
C ALA A 490 46.43 25.75 -21.57
N SER A 491 47.10 26.54 -20.72
CA SER A 491 48.12 27.54 -21.06
C SER A 491 49.56 27.07 -20.83
N GLY A 492 49.80 25.80 -20.48
CA GLY A 492 51.15 25.28 -20.26
C GLY A 492 51.78 25.71 -18.93
N GLN A 493 51.05 26.40 -18.07
CA GLN A 493 51.50 26.79 -16.73
C GLN A 493 51.08 25.70 -15.73
N SER A 494 51.96 25.34 -14.80
CA SER A 494 51.58 24.45 -13.70
C SER A 494 50.47 25.13 -12.92
N ALA A 495 49.24 24.59 -12.95
CA ALA A 495 48.14 25.23 -12.26
C ALA A 495 48.48 25.26 -10.76
N ALA A 496 48.58 26.46 -10.18
CA ALA A 496 48.88 26.60 -8.77
C ALA A 496 47.67 26.11 -7.98
N GLY A 497 47.72 24.87 -7.49
CA GLY A 497 46.75 24.37 -6.54
C GLY A 497 46.66 25.33 -5.36
N LYS A 498 45.44 25.70 -4.93
CA LYS A 498 45.27 26.54 -3.75
C LYS A 498 45.79 25.78 -2.53
N GLY A 499 46.72 26.39 -1.80
CA GLY A 499 47.31 25.83 -0.60
C GLY A 499 46.32 25.75 0.57
N LEU A 500 46.84 25.34 1.73
CA LEU A 500 46.05 25.23 2.96
C LEU A 500 46.00 26.56 3.70
N THR A 501 44.78 27.03 4.03
CA THR A 501 44.55 28.25 4.82
C THR A 501 43.86 27.89 6.13
N LEU A 502 44.51 28.18 7.28
CA LEU A 502 43.93 28.06 8.62
C LEU A 502 43.84 29.44 9.26
N ILE A 503 42.62 29.89 9.55
CA ILE A 503 42.36 31.21 10.12
C ILE A 503 41.43 31.05 11.32
N ALA A 504 41.83 31.60 12.46
CA ALA A 504 40.93 31.86 13.58
C ALA A 504 40.61 33.36 13.58
N ALA A 505 39.34 33.70 13.32
CA ALA A 505 38.91 35.10 13.33
C ALA A 505 38.98 35.72 14.74
N GLN A 506 38.75 34.88 15.77
CA GLN A 506 38.87 35.23 17.18
C GLN A 506 39.45 34.04 17.95
N GLY A 507 40.15 34.31 19.04
CA GLY A 507 40.83 33.29 19.84
C GLY A 507 42.17 32.82 19.23
N PRO A 508 42.95 32.03 20.00
CA PRO A 508 44.24 31.54 19.55
C PRO A 508 44.10 30.35 18.57
N ILE A 509 45.05 30.24 17.65
CA ILE A 509 45.35 28.96 16.98
C ILE A 509 46.42 28.27 17.83
N ASP A 510 46.11 27.12 18.39
CA ASP A 510 47.03 26.31 19.20
C ASP A 510 47.40 25.03 18.44
N LEU A 511 48.69 24.88 18.11
CA LEU A 511 49.24 23.73 17.41
C LEU A 511 50.32 23.09 18.28
N GLN A 512 50.07 21.87 18.74
CA GLN A 512 50.95 21.16 19.67
C GLN A 512 51.29 19.78 19.15
N ALA A 513 52.59 19.44 19.18
CA ALA A 513 53.05 18.06 19.21
C ALA A 513 53.25 17.67 20.67
N GLN A 514 52.20 17.18 21.33
CA GLN A 514 52.24 16.80 22.76
C GLN A 514 53.21 15.66 23.04
N ASN A 515 53.41 14.80 22.04
CA ASN A 515 54.43 13.76 22.03
C ASN A 515 55.05 13.69 20.62
N GLY A 516 56.38 13.65 20.55
CA GLY A 516 57.12 13.69 19.29
C GLY A 516 57.44 15.10 18.77
N PRO A 517 58.11 15.21 17.62
CA PRO A 517 58.53 16.49 17.07
C PRO A 517 57.40 17.19 16.30
N ALA A 518 57.33 18.53 16.39
CA ALA A 518 56.61 19.36 15.45
C ALA A 518 57.58 19.88 14.37
N GLN A 519 57.22 19.70 13.09
CA GLN A 519 58.02 20.20 11.97
C GLN A 519 57.15 21.08 11.07
N VAL A 520 57.63 22.30 10.79
CA VAL A 520 57.08 23.21 9.78
C VAL A 520 58.19 23.50 8.78
N ALA A 521 57.95 23.18 7.51
CA ALA A 521 58.92 23.35 6.42
C ALA A 521 58.23 23.95 5.21
N ALA A 522 58.95 24.81 4.48
CA ALA A 522 58.52 25.40 3.21
C ALA A 522 59.67 25.30 2.20
N GLN A 523 59.35 25.01 0.93
CA GLN A 523 60.34 25.01 -0.16
C GLN A 523 60.79 26.42 -0.54
N GLN A 524 59.85 27.38 -0.43
CA GLN A 524 60.09 28.80 -0.64
C GLN A 524 60.24 29.51 0.72
N THR A 525 59.98 30.81 0.75
CA THR A 525 60.07 31.62 1.96
C THR A 525 59.07 31.18 3.02
N LEU A 526 59.55 30.95 4.25
CA LEU A 526 58.73 30.78 5.44
C LEU A 526 58.71 32.11 6.22
N GLU A 527 57.54 32.72 6.32
CA GLU A 527 57.36 33.98 7.06
C GLU A 527 56.65 33.74 8.40
N LEU A 528 57.30 34.12 9.50
CA LEU A 528 56.68 34.21 10.82
C LEU A 528 56.54 35.69 11.17
N LYS A 529 55.31 36.19 11.19
CA LYS A 529 55.00 37.60 11.41
C LYS A 529 53.95 37.76 12.49
N THR A 530 54.05 38.83 13.26
CA THR A 530 53.00 39.31 14.15
C THR A 530 52.63 40.72 13.74
N ALA A 531 51.34 40.99 13.58
CA ALA A 531 50.87 42.34 13.24
C ALA A 531 50.93 43.27 14.45
N GLN A 532 50.63 42.74 15.63
CA GLN A 532 50.57 43.45 16.90
C GLN A 532 51.05 42.48 17.98
N GLY A 533 52.31 42.57 18.39
CA GLY A 533 52.87 41.69 19.42
C GLY A 533 54.33 41.32 19.18
N VAL A 534 54.75 40.20 19.77
CA VAL A 534 56.12 39.67 19.67
C VAL A 534 56.12 38.22 19.22
N VAL A 535 57.15 37.82 18.48
CA VAL A 535 57.43 36.42 18.16
C VAL A 535 58.40 35.86 19.20
N ASN A 536 57.94 34.92 20.02
CA ASN A 536 58.75 34.27 21.05
C ASN A 536 59.14 32.85 20.61
N ILE A 537 60.45 32.60 20.46
CA ILE A 537 61.00 31.27 20.20
C ILE A 537 61.76 30.83 21.44
N ALA A 538 61.23 29.84 22.15
CA ALA A 538 61.83 29.29 23.36
C ALA A 538 62.02 27.78 23.22
N ALA A 539 63.14 27.27 23.75
CA ALA A 539 63.41 25.83 23.81
C ALA A 539 64.10 25.47 25.13
N ALA A 540 63.74 24.33 25.70
CA ALA A 540 64.31 23.87 26.98
C ALA A 540 65.80 23.49 26.89
N LYS A 541 66.23 22.99 25.73
CA LYS A 541 67.62 22.52 25.51
C LYS A 541 68.46 23.52 24.72
N ARG A 542 68.01 23.90 23.53
CA ARG A 542 68.78 24.77 22.61
C ARG A 542 67.86 25.35 21.52
N VAL A 543 68.04 26.63 21.22
CA VAL A 543 67.51 27.28 20.00
C VAL A 543 68.67 27.42 19.02
N VAL A 544 68.48 27.00 17.75
CA VAL A 544 69.48 27.14 16.68
C VAL A 544 68.83 27.87 15.52
N LEU A 545 69.47 28.94 15.07
CA LEU A 545 69.14 29.66 13.85
C LEU A 545 70.37 29.54 12.95
N ALA A 546 70.22 28.87 11.81
CA ALA A 546 71.31 28.64 10.86
C ALA A 546 70.81 28.93 9.45
N THR A 547 71.70 29.46 8.61
CA THR A 547 71.44 29.66 7.18
C THR A 547 72.37 28.76 6.36
N SER A 548 72.20 28.69 5.04
CA SER A 548 73.09 27.90 4.18
C SER A 548 74.56 28.35 4.24
N GLY A 549 74.84 29.55 4.76
CA GLY A 549 76.19 30.09 4.96
C GLY A 549 76.80 29.88 6.36
N GLY A 550 76.09 29.24 7.29
CA GLY A 550 76.47 29.16 8.72
C GLY A 550 75.35 29.64 9.62
#